data_AF-A0A090N4F9-F1
#
_entry.id   AF-A0A090N4F9-F1
#
_cell.length_a   1.000
_cell.length_b   1.000
_cell.length_c   1.000
_cell.angle_alpha   90.00
_cell.angle_beta   90.00
_cell.angle_gamma   90.00
#
_symmetry.space_group_name_H-M   'P 1'
#
loop_
_entity.id
_entity.type
_entity.pdbx_description
1 polymer ?
#
loop_
_entity_poly.entity_id
_entity_poly.type
_entity_poly.pdbx_seq_one_letter_code
_entity_poly.pdbx_strand_id
1 'polypeptide(L)'
;MQILHAIPSGSRVCHAARLTKRDSTNTRALSTSSPSVPIAPDAVQRVASVPYKDGSVDKTVLINDAAREAIRAHKAERFVSIIDPESEKLGELLRVVDAGWNAIGVKAKNAGHHTLWPEAFEAGKALLEEAFPDECDPKNGGEVLSGVAFVNERDKYDRAIDFMQRRTKEDFIMSKYNPLGRLHRDPDAIDYKSPGWMEAGMERSDEYSYRYYNIWLLRSPRDPTGQAWDKPLVVLLPRDGGAREWTYDVRRPEDNVEDDAKKTAGSQFKATMEKIRANPMSAAPMVMQAFSTKKKEDKFEVQDPNYMSRGSPELEASDEHVWITAPYMIFDSFDMWHGAGTWAPEDKRDLRNGAPDPIAARKDAIKGRVSIELRFRARCKPRERPGTPFSPLSSAYRGGVFTPATVRPSDGAYDLERGHVVQN
;
A
#
# COMPACT_ATOMS: atom_id res chain seq x y z
N MET A 1 -18.95 -48.38 63.22
CA MET A 1 -19.37 -48.62 64.62
C MET A 1 -18.37 -47.88 65.51
N GLN A 2 -18.88 -46.98 66.37
CA GLN A 2 -18.22 -46.25 67.48
C GLN A 2 -17.07 -45.27 67.13
N ILE A 3 -17.20 -43.94 67.25
CA ILE A 3 -17.47 -43.04 68.41
C ILE A 3 -16.18 -42.64 69.16
N LEU A 4 -15.83 -41.34 69.03
CA LEU A 4 -15.37 -40.32 70.03
C LEU A 4 -14.24 -40.69 71.03
N HIS A 5 -13.38 -39.82 71.58
CA HIS A 5 -13.30 -38.36 71.81
C HIS A 5 -11.85 -38.06 72.28
N ALA A 6 -11.29 -36.87 72.02
CA ALA A 6 -10.58 -36.05 73.03
C ALA A 6 -10.13 -34.67 72.48
N ILE A 7 -10.59 -33.63 73.16
CA ILE A 7 -10.30 -32.18 73.19
C ILE A 7 -10.11 -31.88 74.72
N PRO A 8 -9.52 -30.78 75.29
CA PRO A 8 -9.12 -29.43 74.78
C PRO A 8 -7.79 -28.84 75.32
N SER A 9 -7.37 -27.68 74.77
CA SER A 9 -7.08 -26.42 75.50
C SER A 9 -6.56 -25.37 74.51
N GLY A 10 -7.02 -24.13 74.38
CA GLY A 10 -8.07 -23.36 75.02
C GLY A 10 -8.19 -22.00 74.30
N SER A 11 -9.36 -21.36 74.46
CA SER A 11 -9.63 -19.90 74.45
C SER A 11 -9.04 -19.03 73.31
N ARG A 12 -9.81 -18.58 72.30
CA ARG A 12 -10.67 -17.34 72.27
C ARG A 12 -9.85 -16.05 72.51
N VAL A 13 -9.85 -14.99 71.68
CA VAL A 13 -10.90 -14.38 70.84
C VAL A 13 -10.31 -13.24 69.97
N CYS A 14 -10.85 -13.07 68.73
CA CYS A 14 -11.06 -11.88 67.86
C CYS A 14 -9.93 -10.83 67.61
N HIS A 15 -9.79 -10.17 66.45
CA HIS A 15 -10.70 -9.92 65.32
C HIS A 15 -9.93 -9.44 64.05
N ALA A 16 -10.50 -9.76 62.88
CA ALA A 16 -10.68 -8.91 61.68
C ALA A 16 -9.65 -8.89 60.51
N ALA A 17 -10.17 -9.48 59.40
CA ALA A 17 -10.25 -8.99 58.01
C ALA A 17 -9.01 -8.88 57.12
N ARG A 18 -8.94 -9.76 56.10
CA ARG A 18 -8.80 -9.34 54.69
C ARG A 18 -9.25 -10.42 53.71
N LEU A 19 -10.06 -9.97 52.74
CA LEU A 19 -10.64 -10.76 51.66
C LEU A 19 -9.57 -11.42 50.77
N THR A 20 -9.75 -12.71 50.48
CA THR A 20 -9.00 -13.47 49.48
C THR A 20 -9.64 -13.32 48.09
N LYS A 21 -8.82 -12.90 47.12
CA LYS A 21 -9.14 -12.87 45.67
C LYS A 21 -9.29 -14.29 45.14
N ARG A 22 -10.28 -14.49 44.27
CA ARG A 22 -10.47 -15.68 43.43
C ARG A 22 -9.38 -15.75 42.36
N ASP A 23 -8.74 -16.89 42.25
CA ASP A 23 -7.93 -17.30 41.11
C ASP A 23 -8.83 -17.59 39.90
N SER A 24 -8.56 -16.92 38.78
CA SER A 24 -9.03 -17.31 37.45
C SER A 24 -7.82 -17.66 36.60
N THR A 25 -7.62 -18.96 36.38
CA THR A 25 -6.60 -19.53 35.51
C THR A 25 -6.81 -19.05 34.08
N ASN A 26 -5.89 -18.22 33.60
CA ASN A 26 -5.85 -17.70 32.25
C ASN A 26 -4.98 -18.63 31.40
N THR A 27 -5.58 -19.46 30.55
CA THR A 27 -4.90 -20.26 29.53
C THR A 27 -4.30 -19.33 28.49
N ARG A 28 -3.02 -19.02 28.64
CA ARG A 28 -2.23 -18.30 27.64
C ARG A 28 -1.80 -19.31 26.58
N ALA A 29 -2.41 -19.24 25.39
CA ALA A 29 -1.89 -19.94 24.21
C ALA A 29 -0.45 -19.43 23.96
N LEU A 30 0.53 -20.31 24.15
CA LEU A 30 1.92 -20.08 23.76
C LEU A 30 1.96 -20.09 22.24
N SER A 31 2.20 -18.92 21.63
CA SER A 31 2.57 -18.87 20.23
C SER A 31 3.96 -19.52 20.10
N THR A 32 4.02 -20.63 19.40
CA THR A 32 5.28 -21.28 19.04
C THR A 32 5.81 -20.60 17.78
N SER A 33 6.42 -19.42 17.92
CA SER A 33 7.23 -18.86 16.85
C SER A 33 8.49 -19.72 16.71
N SER A 34 8.59 -20.47 15.62
CA SER A 34 9.84 -21.15 15.24
C SER A 34 11.00 -20.15 15.25
N PRO A 35 12.22 -20.55 15.66
CA PRO A 35 13.37 -19.66 15.66
C PRO A 35 13.56 -19.08 14.25
N SER A 36 13.58 -17.75 14.15
CA SER A 36 13.73 -17.04 12.87
C SER A 36 15.10 -17.35 12.28
N VAL A 37 15.14 -17.94 11.08
CA VAL A 37 16.37 -18.11 10.31
C VAL A 37 16.84 -16.72 9.88
N PRO A 38 18.11 -16.33 10.13
CA PRO A 38 18.63 -15.04 9.68
C PRO A 38 18.45 -14.85 8.17
N ILE A 39 18.01 -13.67 7.74
CA ILE A 39 17.85 -13.36 6.32
C ILE A 39 19.22 -13.20 5.66
N ALA A 40 19.44 -13.96 4.59
CA ALA A 40 20.64 -13.88 3.76
C ALA A 40 20.48 -12.84 2.63
N PRO A 41 21.58 -12.26 2.10
CA PRO A 41 21.53 -11.30 0.98
C PRO A 41 20.89 -11.85 -0.30
N ASP A 42 20.96 -13.16 -0.52
CA ASP A 42 20.37 -13.91 -1.64
C ASP A 42 18.96 -14.43 -1.34
N ALA A 43 18.33 -13.94 -0.26
CA ALA A 43 16.96 -14.31 0.06
C ALA A 43 16.02 -14.04 -1.12
N VAL A 44 15.13 -14.99 -1.38
CA VAL A 44 14.12 -14.90 -2.44
C VAL A 44 12.73 -14.53 -1.90
N GLN A 45 12.58 -14.55 -0.57
CA GLN A 45 11.34 -14.21 0.11
C GLN A 45 11.62 -13.69 1.52
N ARG A 46 10.72 -12.87 2.05
CA ARG A 46 10.76 -12.30 3.41
C ARG A 46 9.38 -12.21 4.01
N VAL A 47 9.27 -12.14 5.33
CA VAL A 47 7.98 -11.94 5.99
C VAL A 47 7.74 -10.45 6.21
N ALA A 48 6.62 -9.95 5.72
CA ALA A 48 6.13 -8.61 6.00
C ALA A 48 4.78 -8.66 6.72
N SER A 49 4.60 -7.78 7.69
CA SER A 49 3.29 -7.46 8.24
C SER A 49 2.53 -6.61 7.22
N VAL A 50 1.50 -7.19 6.60
CA VAL A 50 0.68 -6.58 5.54
C VAL A 50 -0.62 -6.04 6.14
N PRO A 51 -1.00 -4.77 5.90
CA PRO A 51 -2.12 -4.13 6.58
C PRO A 51 -3.48 -4.39 5.92
N TYR A 52 -4.09 -5.53 6.24
CA TYR A 52 -5.46 -5.89 5.86
C TYR A 52 -6.52 -5.10 6.66
N LYS A 53 -7.79 -5.30 6.32
CA LYS A 53 -8.98 -4.70 6.95
C LYS A 53 -8.95 -4.71 8.49
N ASP A 54 -8.79 -5.90 9.08
CA ASP A 54 -8.93 -6.14 10.53
C ASP A 54 -7.58 -6.10 11.28
N GLY A 55 -6.53 -5.63 10.61
CA GLY A 55 -5.19 -5.48 11.18
C GLY A 55 -4.10 -6.00 10.26
N SER A 56 -2.86 -5.88 10.75
CA SER A 56 -1.71 -6.40 10.02
C SER A 56 -1.59 -7.90 10.20
N VAL A 57 -1.38 -8.61 9.08
CA VAL A 57 -1.13 -10.05 9.05
C VAL A 57 0.23 -10.29 8.43
N ASP A 58 1.04 -11.11 9.08
CA ASP A 58 2.35 -11.49 8.56
C ASP A 58 2.17 -12.43 7.37
N LYS A 59 2.72 -12.01 6.21
CA LYS A 59 2.66 -12.75 4.95
C LYS A 59 4.06 -12.88 4.37
N THR A 60 4.31 -14.02 3.72
CA THR A 60 5.48 -14.20 2.88
C THR A 60 5.35 -13.29 1.65
N VAL A 61 6.40 -12.51 1.40
CA VAL A 61 6.54 -11.63 0.24
C VAL A 61 7.72 -12.12 -0.58
N LEU A 62 7.46 -12.46 -1.83
CA LEU A 62 8.48 -12.87 -2.78
C LEU A 62 9.22 -11.63 -3.30
N ILE A 63 10.52 -11.74 -3.50
CA ILE A 63 11.37 -10.60 -3.88
C ILE A 63 12.16 -10.91 -5.15
N ASN A 64 12.40 -9.87 -5.95
CA ASN A 64 13.25 -9.93 -7.16
C ASN A 64 12.87 -11.10 -8.10
N ASP A 65 13.76 -12.06 -8.32
CA ASP A 65 13.57 -13.15 -9.29
C ASP A 65 12.43 -14.10 -8.91
N ALA A 66 12.26 -14.42 -7.62
CA ALA A 66 11.11 -15.22 -7.18
C ALA A 66 9.78 -14.47 -7.39
N ALA A 67 9.80 -13.13 -7.29
CA ALA A 67 8.64 -12.34 -7.67
C ALA A 67 8.39 -12.41 -9.19
N ARG A 68 9.44 -12.40 -10.04
CA ARG A 68 9.29 -12.59 -11.50
C ARG A 68 8.68 -13.95 -11.82
N GLU A 69 9.14 -15.01 -11.16
CA GLU A 69 8.59 -16.36 -11.34
C GLU A 69 7.12 -16.44 -10.93
N ALA A 70 6.76 -15.84 -9.79
CA ALA A 70 5.38 -15.79 -9.33
C ALA A 70 4.46 -15.02 -10.29
N ILE A 71 4.93 -13.91 -10.87
CA ILE A 71 4.18 -13.15 -11.87
C ILE A 71 3.81 -14.05 -13.06
N ARG A 72 4.75 -14.86 -13.58
CA ARG A 72 4.48 -15.80 -14.67
C ARG A 72 3.53 -16.91 -14.25
N ALA A 73 3.77 -17.52 -13.09
CA ALA A 73 2.96 -18.63 -12.58
C ALA A 73 1.48 -18.24 -12.38
N HIS A 74 1.22 -16.97 -12.05
CA HIS A 74 -0.13 -16.43 -11.84
C HIS A 74 -0.70 -15.69 -13.05
N LYS A 75 -0.04 -15.76 -14.21
CA LYS A 75 -0.45 -15.08 -15.46
C LYS A 75 -0.65 -13.56 -15.27
N ALA A 76 0.20 -12.95 -14.46
CA ALA A 76 0.11 -11.54 -14.07
C ALA A 76 1.01 -10.61 -14.90
N GLU A 77 1.67 -11.11 -15.95
CA GLU A 77 2.64 -10.37 -16.77
C GLU A 77 2.06 -9.12 -17.46
N ARG A 78 0.72 -9.03 -17.59
CA ARG A 78 0.00 -7.87 -18.12
C ARG A 78 -0.38 -6.83 -17.07
N PHE A 79 -0.15 -7.13 -15.79
CA PHE A 79 -0.52 -6.30 -14.66
C PHE A 79 0.69 -5.75 -13.94
N VAL A 80 1.80 -6.49 -13.92
CA VAL A 80 3.01 -6.07 -13.21
C VAL A 80 4.27 -6.55 -13.93
N SER A 81 5.27 -5.69 -13.93
CA SER A 81 6.61 -5.98 -14.41
C SER A 81 7.65 -5.44 -13.43
N ILE A 82 8.63 -6.27 -13.10
CA ILE A 82 9.79 -5.84 -12.32
C ILE A 82 10.82 -5.27 -13.30
N ILE A 83 11.23 -4.02 -13.08
CA ILE A 83 12.15 -3.34 -14.00
C ILE A 83 13.55 -3.88 -13.74
N ASP A 84 14.26 -4.22 -14.81
CA ASP A 84 15.68 -4.58 -14.73
C ASP A 84 16.49 -3.36 -14.25
N PRO A 85 17.25 -3.45 -13.14
CA PRO A 85 18.13 -2.38 -12.69
C PRO A 85 19.13 -1.89 -13.74
N GLU A 86 19.50 -2.75 -14.70
CA GLU A 86 20.45 -2.44 -15.77
C GLU A 86 19.77 -1.90 -17.04
N SER A 87 18.44 -1.72 -17.04
CA SER A 87 17.72 -1.15 -18.18
C SER A 87 18.21 0.28 -18.49
N GLU A 88 18.61 0.52 -19.74
CA GLU A 88 19.01 1.85 -20.22
C GLU A 88 17.87 2.87 -20.03
N LYS A 89 16.61 2.44 -20.24
CA LYS A 89 15.43 3.29 -20.07
C LYS A 89 15.18 3.63 -18.60
N LEU A 90 15.45 2.69 -17.68
CA LEU A 90 15.42 2.98 -16.25
C LEU A 90 16.52 3.98 -15.89
N GLY A 91 17.74 3.79 -16.40
CA GLY A 91 18.85 4.72 -16.21
C GLY A 91 18.51 6.14 -16.66
N GLU A 92 17.88 6.29 -17.82
CA GLU A 92 17.41 7.58 -18.34
C GLU A 92 16.32 8.19 -17.44
N LEU A 93 15.31 7.40 -17.03
CA LEU A 93 14.29 7.89 -16.12
C LEU A 93 14.88 8.36 -14.78
N LEU A 94 15.78 7.59 -14.18
CA LEU A 94 16.44 7.96 -12.92
C LEU A 94 17.24 9.27 -13.08
N ARG A 95 17.96 9.43 -14.20
CA ARG A 95 18.70 10.65 -14.52
C ARG A 95 17.79 11.87 -14.63
N VAL A 96 16.67 11.75 -15.35
CA VAL A 96 15.66 12.81 -15.48
C VAL A 96 15.05 13.15 -14.12
N VAL A 97 14.72 12.14 -13.33
CA VAL A 97 14.17 12.31 -11.99
C VAL A 97 15.15 13.06 -11.09
N ASP A 98 16.44 12.72 -11.14
CA ASP A 98 17.48 13.36 -10.33
C ASP A 98 17.74 14.81 -10.69
N ALA A 99 17.75 15.12 -11.99
CA ALA A 99 17.93 16.48 -12.48
C ALA A 99 16.70 17.36 -12.16
N GLY A 100 15.50 16.83 -12.35
CA GLY A 100 14.26 17.61 -12.30
C GLY A 100 13.69 17.83 -10.89
N TRP A 101 13.92 16.92 -9.93
CA TRP A 101 13.20 16.94 -8.65
C TRP A 101 13.32 18.26 -7.87
N ASN A 102 14.50 18.87 -7.88
CA ASN A 102 14.72 20.16 -7.21
C ASN A 102 14.31 21.36 -8.08
N ALA A 103 14.49 21.27 -9.40
CA ALA A 103 14.32 22.38 -10.33
C ALA A 103 12.85 22.76 -10.56
N ILE A 104 11.94 21.77 -10.55
CA ILE A 104 10.53 21.95 -10.93
C ILE A 104 9.69 22.46 -9.71
N GLY A 105 10.32 22.73 -8.57
CA GLY A 105 9.62 23.05 -7.32
C GLY A 105 8.88 21.85 -6.71
N VAL A 106 9.11 20.66 -7.26
CA VAL A 106 8.44 19.40 -6.90
C VAL A 106 8.75 18.98 -5.47
N LYS A 107 9.99 19.22 -4.98
CA LYS A 107 10.33 18.99 -3.56
C LYS A 107 9.42 19.76 -2.58
N ALA A 108 8.89 20.92 -2.97
CA ALA A 108 8.02 21.72 -2.10
C ALA A 108 6.57 21.20 -2.06
N LYS A 109 6.10 20.58 -3.15
CA LYS A 109 4.73 20.05 -3.27
C LYS A 109 4.64 18.55 -2.99
N ASN A 110 5.73 17.80 -3.14
CA ASN A 110 5.85 16.35 -3.03
C ASN A 110 4.92 15.52 -3.97
N ALA A 111 4.01 16.17 -4.71
CA ALA A 111 3.12 15.61 -5.72
C ALA A 111 2.76 16.66 -6.78
N GLY A 112 2.21 16.25 -7.91
CA GLY A 112 1.67 17.18 -8.91
C GLY A 112 1.11 16.55 -10.18
N HIS A 113 0.60 17.41 -11.07
CA HIS A 113 0.12 17.07 -12.41
C HIS A 113 1.28 16.78 -13.36
N HIS A 114 1.12 15.81 -14.27
CA HIS A 114 2.16 15.36 -15.18
C HIS A 114 2.77 16.47 -16.05
N THR A 115 2.01 17.50 -16.41
CA THR A 115 2.50 18.63 -17.21
C THR A 115 3.58 19.47 -16.52
N LEU A 116 3.77 19.30 -15.21
CA LEU A 116 4.88 19.94 -14.49
C LEU A 116 6.21 19.25 -14.81
N TRP A 117 6.20 17.99 -15.23
CA TRP A 117 7.40 17.19 -15.43
C TRP A 117 7.34 16.33 -16.70
N PRO A 118 7.13 16.93 -17.88
CA PRO A 118 6.91 16.18 -19.13
C PRO A 118 8.05 15.21 -19.46
N GLU A 119 9.30 15.56 -19.13
CA GLU A 119 10.47 14.72 -19.42
C GLU A 119 10.43 13.40 -18.64
N ALA A 120 9.98 13.42 -17.38
CA ALA A 120 9.87 12.20 -16.58
C ALA A 120 8.74 11.30 -17.11
N PHE A 121 7.67 11.89 -17.62
CA PHE A 121 6.55 11.14 -18.19
C PHE A 121 6.90 10.54 -19.55
N GLU A 122 7.69 11.23 -20.38
CA GLU A 122 8.19 10.64 -21.63
C GLU A 122 9.16 9.47 -21.36
N ALA A 123 10.09 9.64 -20.40
CA ALA A 123 10.99 8.55 -20.01
C ALA A 123 10.22 7.37 -19.38
N GLY A 124 9.20 7.64 -18.57
CA GLY A 124 8.33 6.60 -18.00
C GLY A 124 7.48 5.87 -19.05
N LYS A 125 6.99 6.60 -20.06
CA LYS A 125 6.29 5.99 -21.20
C LYS A 125 7.16 4.98 -21.93
N ALA A 126 8.43 5.28 -22.18
CA ALA A 126 9.34 4.35 -22.85
C ALA A 126 9.54 3.03 -22.08
N LEU A 127 9.49 3.07 -20.75
CA LEU A 127 9.51 1.88 -19.88
C LEU A 127 8.20 1.09 -19.96
N LEU A 128 7.06 1.77 -20.04
CA LEU A 128 5.75 1.12 -20.20
C LEU A 128 5.63 0.39 -21.53
N GLU A 129 6.11 0.99 -22.62
CA GLU A 129 6.17 0.38 -23.95
C GLU A 129 7.08 -0.87 -23.98
N GLU A 130 8.13 -0.91 -23.15
CA GLU A 130 9.00 -2.08 -22.98
C GLU A 130 8.34 -3.19 -22.17
N ALA A 131 7.71 -2.81 -21.05
CA ALA A 131 7.16 -3.76 -20.10
C ALA A 131 5.85 -4.40 -20.59
N PHE A 132 5.02 -3.63 -21.30
CA PHE A 132 3.69 -4.04 -21.73
C PHE A 132 3.46 -3.68 -23.20
N PRO A 133 4.23 -4.27 -24.13
CA PRO A 133 4.18 -3.88 -25.54
C PRO A 133 2.79 -4.08 -26.16
N ASP A 134 2.01 -5.04 -25.66
CA ASP A 134 0.66 -5.32 -26.13
C ASP A 134 -0.35 -4.21 -25.78
N GLU A 135 -0.17 -3.56 -24.63
CA GLU A 135 -1.05 -2.50 -24.14
C GLU A 135 -0.55 -1.10 -24.48
N CYS A 136 0.77 -0.94 -24.63
CA CYS A 136 1.43 0.36 -24.64
C CYS A 136 2.11 0.70 -25.96
N ASP A 137 2.59 -0.27 -26.75
CA ASP A 137 3.32 0.02 -27.99
C ASP A 137 2.35 0.49 -29.10
N PRO A 138 2.55 1.68 -29.69
CA PRO A 138 1.78 2.15 -30.84
C PRO A 138 1.73 1.18 -32.02
N LYS A 139 2.76 0.37 -32.24
CA LYS A 139 2.80 -0.66 -33.29
C LYS A 139 1.73 -1.75 -33.06
N ASN A 140 1.35 -1.98 -31.82
CA ASN A 140 0.31 -2.92 -31.42
C ASN A 140 -1.06 -2.23 -31.23
N GLY A 141 -1.17 -0.94 -31.56
CA GLY A 141 -2.37 -0.14 -31.30
C GLY A 141 -2.52 0.28 -29.83
N GLY A 142 -1.44 0.16 -29.04
CA GLY A 142 -1.36 0.66 -27.68
C GLY A 142 -1.05 2.16 -27.64
N GLU A 143 -1.47 2.81 -26.57
CA GLU A 143 -1.18 4.23 -26.33
C GLU A 143 -0.96 4.46 -24.84
N VAL A 144 0.16 5.09 -24.51
CA VAL A 144 0.44 5.58 -23.15
C VAL A 144 0.04 7.04 -23.03
N LEU A 145 -0.81 7.33 -22.06
CA LEU A 145 -1.30 8.64 -21.70
C LEU A 145 -0.70 9.05 -20.36
N SER A 146 -0.18 10.28 -20.29
CA SER A 146 0.36 10.82 -19.05
C SER A 146 -0.75 11.13 -18.05
N GLY A 147 -0.53 10.76 -16.79
CA GLY A 147 -1.45 11.03 -15.70
C GLY A 147 -2.72 10.18 -15.69
N VAL A 148 -3.45 10.26 -14.58
CA VAL A 148 -4.67 9.46 -14.33
C VAL A 148 -5.95 10.15 -14.78
N ALA A 149 -5.87 11.44 -15.15
CA ALA A 149 -7.01 12.29 -15.55
C ALA A 149 -8.15 12.38 -14.53
N PHE A 150 -7.83 12.21 -13.25
CA PHE A 150 -8.79 12.40 -12.17
C PHE A 150 -9.18 13.86 -11.98
N VAL A 151 -8.29 14.77 -12.37
CA VAL A 151 -8.55 16.20 -12.42
C VAL A 151 -8.43 16.61 -13.88
N ASN A 152 -9.57 16.87 -14.51
CA ASN A 152 -9.68 17.22 -15.94
C ASN A 152 -9.92 18.73 -16.15
N GLU A 153 -10.05 19.49 -15.08
CA GLU A 153 -10.21 20.95 -15.09
C GLU A 153 -8.83 21.61 -14.95
N ARG A 154 -8.40 22.34 -15.99
CA ARG A 154 -7.03 22.90 -16.08
C ARG A 154 -6.68 23.86 -14.94
N ASP A 155 -7.65 24.64 -14.48
CA ASP A 155 -7.53 25.56 -13.35
C ASP A 155 -7.39 24.84 -12.00
N LYS A 156 -7.57 23.51 -11.96
CA LYS A 156 -7.46 22.67 -10.76
C LYS A 156 -6.28 21.70 -10.79
N TYR A 157 -5.40 21.78 -11.79
CA TYR A 157 -4.24 20.88 -11.93
C TYR A 157 -3.26 20.90 -10.75
N ASP A 158 -3.30 21.95 -9.93
CA ASP A 158 -2.56 21.99 -8.66
C ASP A 158 -3.01 20.92 -7.65
N ARG A 159 -4.18 20.31 -7.85
CA ARG A 159 -4.72 19.21 -7.05
C ARG A 159 -4.40 17.82 -7.60
N ALA A 160 -3.93 17.71 -8.84
CA ALA A 160 -3.66 16.42 -9.45
C ALA A 160 -2.44 15.75 -8.79
N ILE A 161 -2.50 14.43 -8.68
CA ILE A 161 -1.39 13.59 -8.21
C ILE A 161 -1.13 12.54 -9.29
N ASP A 162 -0.51 12.98 -10.37
CA ASP A 162 -0.02 12.11 -11.44
C ASP A 162 1.40 11.62 -11.12
N PHE A 163 2.14 12.36 -10.29
CA PHE A 163 3.36 11.87 -9.67
C PHE A 163 3.39 12.23 -8.19
N MET A 164 4.17 11.47 -7.42
CA MET A 164 4.44 11.78 -6.02
C MET A 164 5.74 11.18 -5.50
N GLN A 165 6.33 11.81 -4.49
CA GLN A 165 7.38 11.23 -3.67
C GLN A 165 6.84 10.90 -2.29
N ARG A 166 7.17 9.70 -1.81
CA ARG A 166 6.82 9.26 -0.46
C ARG A 166 8.06 9.24 0.42
N ARG A 167 7.94 9.77 1.63
CA ARG A 167 8.97 9.77 2.68
C ARG A 167 8.38 9.21 3.98
N THR A 168 9.18 8.52 4.78
CA THR A 168 8.72 7.93 6.06
C THR A 168 8.46 8.94 7.19
N LYS A 169 8.86 10.20 7.05
CA LYS A 169 8.64 11.25 8.05
C LYS A 169 7.93 12.47 7.45
N GLU A 170 6.80 12.83 8.05
CA GLU A 170 6.25 14.19 8.21
C GLU A 170 5.71 14.96 7.00
N ASP A 171 5.84 14.46 5.76
CA ASP A 171 5.52 15.31 4.60
C ASP A 171 4.11 15.16 4.00
N PHE A 172 3.29 14.20 4.43
CA PHE A 172 1.91 14.08 3.95
C PHE A 172 0.92 13.80 5.08
N ILE A 173 0.08 14.81 5.36
CA ILE A 173 -1.26 14.64 5.93
C ILE A 173 -2.18 14.86 4.74
N MET A 174 -2.71 13.78 4.16
CA MET A 174 -3.77 13.85 3.15
C MET A 174 -4.91 12.96 3.59
N SER A 175 -6.10 13.54 3.54
CA SER A 175 -7.39 12.96 3.90
C SER A 175 -7.54 12.58 5.38
N LYS A 176 -8.59 13.09 6.02
CA LYS A 176 -9.07 12.59 7.32
C LYS A 176 -9.41 11.08 7.27
N TYR A 177 -9.54 10.53 6.07
CA TYR A 177 -9.81 9.12 5.76
C TYR A 177 -8.63 8.45 5.08
N ASN A 178 -7.40 8.86 5.37
CA ASN A 178 -6.19 8.33 4.76
C ASN A 178 -6.11 6.78 4.85
N PRO A 179 -6.39 6.03 3.77
CA PRO A 179 -6.26 4.58 3.78
C PRO A 179 -4.81 4.17 3.59
N LEU A 180 -3.82 5.09 3.52
CA LEU A 180 -2.41 4.78 3.24
C LEU A 180 -1.71 3.95 4.33
N GLY A 181 -2.35 3.73 5.48
CA GLY A 181 -1.93 2.71 6.45
C GLY A 181 -2.40 1.29 6.09
N ARG A 182 -3.23 1.14 5.06
CA ARG A 182 -3.93 -0.06 4.62
C ARG A 182 -3.67 -0.33 3.14
N LEU A 183 -4.04 -1.53 2.71
CA LEU A 183 -4.04 -1.89 1.30
C LEU A 183 -5.12 -1.13 0.53
N HIS A 184 -4.84 -0.77 -0.72
CA HIS A 184 -5.78 -0.09 -1.58
C HIS A 184 -5.56 -0.41 -3.05
N ARG A 185 -6.53 0.01 -3.85
CA ARG A 185 -6.41 0.27 -5.29
C ARG A 185 -6.61 1.77 -5.49
N ASP A 186 -5.89 2.37 -6.44
CA ASP A 186 -5.89 3.83 -6.61
C ASP A 186 -7.29 4.47 -6.81
N PRO A 187 -8.24 3.91 -7.61
CA PRO A 187 -9.53 4.58 -7.80
C PRO A 187 -10.35 4.60 -6.51
N ASP A 188 -10.08 3.70 -5.59
CA ASP A 188 -10.86 3.56 -4.37
C ASP A 188 -10.32 4.43 -3.24
N ALA A 189 -8.99 4.60 -3.16
CA ALA A 189 -8.32 5.37 -2.12
C ALA A 189 -8.25 6.89 -2.37
N ILE A 190 -8.62 7.35 -3.57
CA ILE A 190 -8.44 8.74 -3.99
C ILE A 190 -9.73 9.56 -3.84
N ASP A 191 -9.68 10.62 -3.03
CA ASP A 191 -10.81 11.50 -2.71
C ASP A 191 -10.82 12.83 -3.48
N TYR A 192 -9.83 13.12 -4.34
CA TYR A 192 -9.69 14.40 -5.06
C TYR A 192 -10.14 14.37 -6.53
N LYS A 193 -11.19 13.60 -6.88
CA LYS A 193 -11.63 13.44 -8.27
C LYS A 193 -12.61 14.52 -8.73
N SER A 194 -12.44 15.01 -9.95
CA SER A 194 -13.41 15.89 -10.61
C SER A 194 -14.68 15.13 -11.00
N PRO A 195 -15.85 15.79 -11.04
CA PRO A 195 -17.04 15.21 -11.67
C PRO A 195 -16.73 14.75 -13.11
N GLY A 196 -17.22 13.57 -13.48
CA GLY A 196 -16.97 13.01 -14.81
C GLY A 196 -15.56 12.44 -15.04
N TRP A 197 -14.79 12.18 -13.96
CA TRP A 197 -13.43 11.66 -14.09
C TRP A 197 -13.36 10.30 -14.79
N MET A 198 -14.39 9.45 -14.69
CA MET A 198 -14.39 8.15 -15.36
C MET A 198 -14.50 8.32 -16.87
N GLU A 199 -15.35 9.25 -17.33
CA GLU A 199 -15.55 9.58 -18.74
C GLU A 199 -14.29 10.22 -19.33
N ALA A 200 -13.64 11.13 -18.59
CA ALA A 200 -12.37 11.73 -18.99
C ALA A 200 -11.18 10.74 -18.89
N GLY A 201 -11.25 9.85 -17.91
CA GLY A 201 -10.26 8.81 -17.62
C GLY A 201 -10.28 7.68 -18.65
N MET A 202 -11.46 7.32 -19.13
CA MET A 202 -11.73 6.15 -19.99
C MET A 202 -12.54 6.55 -21.24
N GLU A 203 -12.08 7.60 -21.93
CA GLU A 203 -12.69 8.09 -23.17
C GLU A 203 -12.81 6.98 -24.24
N ARG A 204 -13.96 6.85 -24.91
CA ARG A 204 -14.20 5.78 -25.92
C ARG A 204 -13.98 4.37 -25.37
N SER A 205 -14.42 4.10 -24.14
CA SER A 205 -14.34 2.79 -23.47
C SER A 205 -15.16 1.66 -24.14
N ASP A 206 -16.02 1.99 -25.10
CA ASP A 206 -16.66 1.05 -26.00
C ASP A 206 -15.68 0.42 -27.00
N GLU A 207 -14.63 1.15 -27.35
CA GLU A 207 -13.54 0.75 -28.25
C GLU A 207 -12.28 0.30 -27.50
N TYR A 208 -11.88 1.06 -26.48
CA TYR A 208 -10.63 0.87 -25.77
C TYR A 208 -10.77 0.05 -24.49
N SER A 209 -9.74 -0.72 -24.18
CA SER A 209 -9.46 -1.23 -22.84
C SER A 209 -8.40 -0.38 -22.17
N TYR A 210 -8.71 0.14 -20.98
CA TYR A 210 -7.86 1.01 -20.17
C TYR A 210 -7.16 0.26 -19.03
N ARG A 211 -5.93 0.65 -18.75
CA ARG A 211 -5.13 0.26 -17.58
C ARG A 211 -4.52 1.48 -16.93
N TYR A 212 -4.25 1.41 -15.63
CA TYR A 212 -3.71 2.52 -14.86
C TYR A 212 -2.43 2.08 -14.18
N TYR A 213 -1.30 2.43 -14.78
CA TYR A 213 -0.01 1.95 -14.32
C TYR A 213 0.68 2.94 -13.41
N ASN A 214 1.24 2.44 -12.32
CA ASN A 214 2.19 3.14 -11.48
C ASN A 214 3.60 2.62 -11.77
N ILE A 215 4.50 3.51 -12.16
CA ILE A 215 5.94 3.26 -12.13
C ILE A 215 6.43 3.62 -10.73
N TRP A 216 6.83 2.61 -9.97
CA TRP A 216 7.39 2.75 -8.63
C TRP A 216 8.91 2.69 -8.66
N LEU A 217 9.53 3.71 -8.07
CA LEU A 217 10.97 3.84 -7.97
C LEU A 217 11.40 3.97 -6.50
N LEU A 218 12.13 2.99 -5.99
CA LEU A 218 12.81 3.11 -4.70
C LEU A 218 14.02 4.04 -4.82
N ARG A 219 14.09 5.06 -3.97
CA ARG A 219 15.12 6.10 -3.98
C ARG A 219 16.03 6.08 -2.75
N SER A 220 15.55 5.53 -1.64
CA SER A 220 16.39 5.28 -0.47
C SER A 220 17.43 4.19 -0.77
N PRO A 221 18.55 4.16 -0.03
CA PRO A 221 19.48 3.03 -0.09
C PRO A 221 18.74 1.70 0.08
N ARG A 222 19.20 0.72 -0.68
CA ARG A 222 18.69 -0.64 -0.65
C ARG A 222 19.37 -1.43 0.47
N ASP A 223 18.67 -2.38 1.04
CA ASP A 223 19.27 -3.38 1.92
C ASP A 223 20.02 -4.45 1.08
N PRO A 224 20.76 -5.38 1.70
CA PRO A 224 21.52 -6.40 0.98
C PRO A 224 20.68 -7.29 0.05
N THR A 225 19.36 -7.37 0.24
CA THR A 225 18.44 -8.11 -0.63
C THR A 225 17.93 -7.28 -1.81
N GLY A 226 18.42 -6.04 -1.95
CA GLY A 226 18.00 -5.10 -2.99
C GLY A 226 16.69 -4.36 -2.68
N GLN A 227 16.10 -4.56 -1.49
CA GLN A 227 14.80 -3.99 -1.11
C GLN A 227 14.92 -2.74 -0.24
N ALA A 228 13.79 -2.10 0.06
CA ALA A 228 13.75 -1.06 1.08
C ALA A 228 14.08 -1.63 2.47
N TRP A 229 14.95 -0.96 3.22
CA TRP A 229 15.30 -1.34 4.60
C TRP A 229 14.12 -1.42 5.56
N ASP A 230 13.07 -0.66 5.29
CA ASP A 230 11.85 -0.62 6.07
C ASP A 230 10.69 -0.24 5.16
N LYS A 231 9.50 -0.73 5.51
CA LYS A 231 8.24 -0.46 4.82
C LYS A 231 8.25 -0.71 3.31
N PRO A 232 8.49 -1.93 2.81
CA PRO A 232 8.47 -2.22 1.37
C PRO A 232 7.13 -1.84 0.75
N LEU A 233 7.13 -1.51 -0.56
CA LEU A 233 5.91 -1.60 -1.34
C LEU A 233 5.56 -3.08 -1.45
N VAL A 234 4.35 -3.47 -1.07
CA VAL A 234 3.84 -4.82 -1.31
C VAL A 234 2.72 -4.72 -2.34
N VAL A 235 2.77 -5.59 -3.35
CA VAL A 235 1.76 -5.69 -4.41
C VAL A 235 1.22 -7.12 -4.43
N LEU A 236 -0.09 -7.25 -4.42
CA LEU A 236 -0.80 -8.53 -4.49
C LEU A 236 -1.06 -8.89 -5.95
N LEU A 237 -0.65 -10.08 -6.37
CA LEU A 237 -0.98 -10.59 -7.69
C LEU A 237 -2.50 -10.74 -7.88
N PRO A 238 -3.02 -10.49 -9.08
CA PRO A 238 -4.45 -10.59 -9.35
C PRO A 238 -4.91 -12.05 -9.21
N ARG A 239 -6.14 -12.24 -8.74
CA ARG A 239 -6.77 -13.56 -8.68
C ARG A 239 -7.13 -14.03 -10.09
N ASP A 240 -6.89 -15.30 -10.38
CA ASP A 240 -7.26 -15.93 -11.67
C ASP A 240 -6.78 -15.14 -12.91
N GLY A 241 -5.58 -14.55 -12.86
CA GLY A 241 -5.06 -13.71 -13.95
C GLY A 241 -5.87 -12.44 -14.20
N GLY A 242 -6.62 -11.95 -13.20
CA GLY A 242 -7.49 -10.79 -13.25
C GLY A 242 -8.94 -11.11 -13.60
N ALA A 243 -9.28 -12.36 -13.94
CA ALA A 243 -10.65 -12.73 -14.27
C ALA A 243 -11.61 -12.67 -13.07
N ARG A 244 -11.08 -12.54 -11.84
CA ARG A 244 -11.87 -12.45 -10.61
C ARG A 244 -11.29 -11.44 -9.64
N GLU A 245 -12.15 -10.72 -8.94
CA GLU A 245 -11.75 -9.90 -7.79
C GLU A 245 -11.41 -10.76 -6.58
N TRP A 246 -10.46 -10.28 -5.77
CA TRP A 246 -10.27 -10.81 -4.42
C TRP A 246 -11.48 -10.47 -3.54
N THR A 247 -11.66 -11.24 -2.47
CA THR A 247 -12.72 -10.98 -1.49
C THR A 247 -12.36 -9.76 -0.64
N TYR A 248 -13.29 -8.82 -0.51
CA TYR A 248 -13.15 -7.63 0.31
C TYR A 248 -14.50 -7.16 0.82
N ASP A 249 -14.45 -6.38 1.90
CA ASP A 249 -15.61 -5.65 2.39
C ASP A 249 -15.57 -4.19 1.94
N VAL A 250 -16.74 -3.55 1.88
CA VAL A 250 -16.84 -2.11 1.62
C VAL A 250 -17.11 -1.38 2.92
N ARG A 251 -16.10 -0.66 3.41
CA ARG A 251 -16.20 0.15 4.60
C ARG A 251 -16.74 1.53 4.25
N ARG A 252 -17.83 1.93 4.89
CA ARG A 252 -18.40 3.27 4.73
C ARG A 252 -17.86 4.21 5.81
N PRO A 253 -17.92 5.53 5.61
CA PRO A 253 -17.48 6.48 6.61
C PRO A 253 -18.20 6.35 7.97
N GLU A 254 -19.45 5.90 7.97
CA GLU A 254 -20.23 5.65 9.19
C GLU A 254 -19.70 4.46 10.01
N ASP A 255 -18.91 3.58 9.40
CA ASP A 255 -18.26 2.45 10.08
C ASP A 255 -16.96 2.87 10.80
N ASN A 256 -16.58 4.15 10.75
CA ASN A 256 -15.42 4.71 11.44
C ASN A 256 -15.71 5.17 12.88
N VAL A 257 -16.95 4.97 13.38
CA VAL A 257 -17.46 5.69 14.56
C VAL A 257 -16.90 5.20 15.91
N GLU A 258 -16.16 4.07 16.00
CA GLU A 258 -15.73 3.57 17.33
C GLU A 258 -14.23 3.33 17.59
N ASP A 259 -13.33 3.27 16.60
CA ASP A 259 -12.00 2.67 16.85
C ASP A 259 -10.77 3.61 16.83
N ASP A 260 -10.79 4.72 16.08
CA ASP A 260 -9.58 5.55 15.93
C ASP A 260 -9.32 6.53 17.10
N ALA A 261 -10.36 6.99 17.78
CA ALA A 261 -10.21 7.95 18.88
C ALA A 261 -9.64 7.30 20.16
N LYS A 262 -9.86 6.01 20.39
CA LYS A 262 -9.46 5.32 21.63
C LYS A 262 -8.14 4.54 21.50
N LYS A 263 -7.82 3.95 20.33
CA LYS A 263 -6.58 3.15 20.16
C LYS A 263 -5.35 4.00 19.85
N THR A 264 -5.48 5.05 19.04
CA THR A 264 -4.34 5.84 18.55
C THR A 264 -3.88 6.88 19.58
N ALA A 265 -4.82 7.59 20.22
CA ALA A 265 -4.49 8.60 21.22
C ALA A 265 -3.90 7.99 22.50
N GLY A 266 -4.42 6.87 23.00
CA GLY A 266 -3.97 6.26 24.25
C GLY A 266 -2.60 5.59 24.17
N SER A 267 -2.32 4.88 23.06
CA SER A 267 -1.09 4.08 22.91
C SER A 267 0.12 4.93 22.48
N GLN A 268 -0.05 5.84 21.51
CA GLN A 268 1.02 6.77 21.13
C GLN A 268 1.34 7.77 22.24
N PHE A 269 0.34 8.28 22.96
CA PHE A 269 0.58 9.19 24.07
C PHE A 269 1.36 8.50 25.19
N LYS A 270 1.00 7.26 25.54
CA LYS A 270 1.69 6.49 26.58
C LYS A 270 3.14 6.16 26.18
N ALA A 271 3.37 5.72 24.94
CA ALA A 271 4.72 5.46 24.43
C ALA A 271 5.57 6.75 24.32
N THR A 272 4.94 7.88 24.00
CA THR A 272 5.60 9.20 23.96
C THR A 272 5.95 9.67 25.37
N MET A 273 5.05 9.50 26.34
CA MET A 273 5.29 9.83 27.75
C MET A 273 6.35 8.94 28.39
N GLU A 274 6.44 7.67 28.02
CA GLU A 274 7.53 6.77 28.45
C GLU A 274 8.89 7.21 27.88
N LYS A 275 8.95 7.64 26.61
CA LYS A 275 10.17 8.22 26.02
C LYS A 275 10.57 9.56 26.66
N ILE A 276 9.60 10.41 26.98
CA ILE A 276 9.83 11.68 27.70
C ILE A 276 10.38 11.40 29.10
N ARG A 277 9.84 10.41 29.81
CA ARG A 277 10.32 10.00 31.14
C ARG A 277 11.72 9.39 31.10
N ALA A 278 12.03 8.62 30.06
CA ALA A 278 13.34 7.98 29.92
C ALA A 278 14.46 8.96 29.58
N ASN A 279 14.18 10.07 28.86
CA ASN A 279 15.21 11.04 28.50
C ASN A 279 14.66 12.48 28.28
N PRO A 280 14.43 13.25 29.38
CA PRO A 280 13.67 14.49 29.36
C PRO A 280 14.23 15.61 28.47
N MET A 281 15.56 15.72 28.39
CA MET A 281 16.27 16.77 27.63
C MET A 281 16.16 16.56 26.10
N SER A 282 16.06 15.31 25.64
CA SER A 282 15.97 14.98 24.21
C SER A 282 14.54 15.09 23.64
N ALA A 283 13.54 15.17 24.53
CA ALA A 283 12.12 15.10 24.18
C ALA A 283 11.41 16.47 24.14
N ALA A 284 12.11 17.57 24.43
CA ALA A 284 11.55 18.92 24.41
C ALA A 284 10.84 19.31 23.09
N PRO A 285 11.33 18.92 21.89
CA PRO A 285 10.62 19.19 20.64
C PRO A 285 9.29 18.41 20.52
N MET A 286 9.25 17.18 21.03
CA MET A 286 8.05 16.32 21.01
C MET A 286 6.96 16.84 21.95
N VAL A 287 7.36 17.39 23.10
CA VAL A 287 6.43 18.05 24.04
C VAL A 287 5.81 19.29 23.41
N MET A 288 6.60 20.14 22.76
CA MET A 288 6.10 21.34 22.06
C MET A 288 5.13 21.01 20.92
N GLN A 289 5.35 19.90 20.21
CA GLN A 289 4.47 19.44 19.13
C GLN A 289 3.15 18.84 19.65
N ALA A 290 3.18 18.14 20.79
CA ALA A 290 1.99 17.58 21.43
C ALA A 290 1.04 18.65 22.00
N PHE A 291 1.54 19.85 22.30
CA PHE A 291 0.76 21.00 22.77
C PHE A 291 0.53 22.08 21.69
N SER A 292 0.93 21.83 20.44
CA SER A 292 0.67 22.75 19.33
C SER A 292 -0.81 22.70 18.93
N THR A 293 -1.54 23.79 19.19
CA THR A 293 -2.96 23.96 18.85
C THR A 293 -3.19 24.41 17.40
N LYS A 294 -2.15 24.51 16.57
CA LYS A 294 -2.30 24.82 15.14
C LYS A 294 -2.88 23.61 14.40
N LYS A 295 -4.21 23.55 14.30
CA LYS A 295 -4.87 22.78 13.25
C LYS A 295 -4.35 23.33 11.91
N LYS A 296 -3.65 22.51 11.13
CA LYS A 296 -3.46 22.81 9.70
C LYS A 296 -4.86 22.81 9.10
N GLU A 297 -5.27 23.93 8.50
CA GLU A 297 -6.44 23.97 7.64
C GLU A 297 -6.20 22.99 6.48
N ASP A 298 -7.08 22.00 6.34
CA ASP A 298 -7.03 21.00 5.28
C ASP A 298 -7.30 21.70 3.94
N LYS A 299 -6.29 21.78 3.07
CA LYS A 299 -6.32 22.56 1.81
C LYS A 299 -7.12 21.93 0.66
N PHE A 300 -8.04 21.00 0.91
CA PHE A 300 -8.87 20.41 -0.14
C PHE A 300 -10.34 20.63 0.19
N GLU A 301 -10.85 21.81 -0.18
CA GLU A 301 -12.25 22.23 0.05
C GLU A 301 -13.29 21.46 -0.80
N VAL A 302 -12.87 20.58 -1.72
CA VAL A 302 -13.78 19.82 -2.59
C VAL A 302 -13.36 18.35 -2.65
N GLN A 303 -14.03 17.50 -1.87
CA GLN A 303 -13.92 16.03 -1.94
C GLN A 303 -14.80 15.49 -3.07
N ASP A 304 -14.43 14.35 -3.65
CA ASP A 304 -15.28 13.55 -4.55
C ASP A 304 -16.63 13.34 -3.84
N PRO A 305 -17.75 13.91 -4.35
CA PRO A 305 -19.05 13.83 -3.69
C PRO A 305 -19.52 12.40 -3.45
N ASN A 306 -19.03 11.46 -4.26
CA ASN A 306 -19.38 10.05 -4.16
C ASN A 306 -18.45 9.27 -3.23
N TYR A 307 -17.31 9.83 -2.80
CA TYR A 307 -16.36 9.10 -1.94
C TYR A 307 -17.02 8.65 -0.65
N MET A 308 -17.81 9.53 -0.03
CA MET A 308 -18.48 9.24 1.23
C MET A 308 -19.62 8.22 1.08
N SER A 309 -20.30 8.18 -0.05
CA SER A 309 -21.42 7.24 -0.29
C SER A 309 -20.97 5.88 -0.82
N ARG A 310 -19.91 5.84 -1.63
CA ARG A 310 -19.32 4.64 -2.23
C ARG A 310 -18.65 3.73 -1.19
N GLY A 311 -18.05 4.32 -0.16
CA GLY A 311 -17.17 3.62 0.76
C GLY A 311 -15.80 3.29 0.15
N SER A 312 -14.95 2.63 0.92
CA SER A 312 -13.63 2.14 0.52
C SER A 312 -13.59 0.62 0.65
N PRO A 313 -13.17 -0.12 -0.38
CA PRO A 313 -13.00 -1.55 -0.29
C PRO A 313 -11.76 -1.86 0.59
N GLU A 314 -11.88 -2.84 1.46
CA GLU A 314 -10.85 -3.28 2.39
C GLU A 314 -10.64 -4.79 2.23
N LEU A 315 -9.48 -5.16 1.72
CA LEU A 315 -9.12 -6.55 1.41
C LEU A 315 -9.17 -7.44 2.66
N GLU A 316 -9.81 -8.60 2.54
CA GLU A 316 -9.80 -9.65 3.57
C GLU A 316 -8.52 -10.48 3.48
N ALA A 317 -7.98 -10.95 4.61
CA ALA A 317 -6.79 -11.79 4.56
C ALA A 317 -7.11 -13.19 4.01
N SER A 318 -6.35 -13.65 3.02
CA SER A 318 -6.42 -15.01 2.46
C SER A 318 -5.04 -15.63 2.36
N ASP A 319 -4.97 -16.96 2.47
CA ASP A 319 -3.74 -17.74 2.26
C ASP A 319 -3.44 -17.96 0.77
N GLU A 320 -4.42 -17.74 -0.11
CA GLU A 320 -4.23 -17.73 -1.57
C GLU A 320 -3.47 -16.47 -2.06
N HIS A 321 -3.30 -15.47 -1.19
CA HIS A 321 -2.65 -14.22 -1.55
C HIS A 321 -1.15 -14.38 -1.79
N VAL A 322 -0.72 -14.02 -2.99
CA VAL A 322 0.69 -14.00 -3.38
C VAL A 322 1.20 -12.57 -3.46
N TRP A 323 2.05 -12.22 -2.50
CA TRP A 323 2.64 -10.89 -2.38
C TRP A 323 4.03 -10.83 -3.01
N ILE A 324 4.28 -9.74 -3.73
CA ILE A 324 5.58 -9.47 -4.34
C ILE A 324 6.11 -8.09 -3.94
N THR A 325 7.43 -7.94 -4.00
CA THR A 325 8.11 -6.63 -3.93
C THR A 325 9.37 -6.56 -4.77
N ALA A 326 9.74 -5.35 -5.17
CA ALA A 326 10.96 -5.03 -5.90
C ALA A 326 11.32 -3.55 -5.71
N PRO A 327 12.60 -3.16 -5.89
CA PRO A 327 13.01 -1.76 -5.82
C PRO A 327 12.43 -0.91 -6.95
N TYR A 328 12.26 -1.51 -8.14
CA TYR A 328 11.75 -0.86 -9.34
C TYR A 328 10.70 -1.76 -9.97
N MET A 329 9.48 -1.26 -10.09
CA MET A 329 8.38 -2.03 -10.67
C MET A 329 7.38 -1.12 -11.37
N ILE A 330 6.68 -1.67 -12.35
CA ILE A 330 5.49 -1.08 -12.93
C ILE A 330 4.33 -2.00 -12.61
N PHE A 331 3.23 -1.46 -12.09
CA PHE A 331 2.06 -2.27 -11.76
C PHE A 331 0.74 -1.52 -12.03
N ASP A 332 -0.31 -2.26 -12.40
CA ASP A 332 -1.65 -1.75 -12.63
C ASP A 332 -2.33 -1.47 -11.29
N SER A 333 -2.29 -0.22 -10.85
CA SER A 333 -2.72 0.19 -9.52
C SER A 333 -4.24 0.19 -9.33
N PHE A 334 -4.98 0.01 -10.42
CA PHE A 334 -6.43 -0.13 -10.39
C PHE A 334 -6.82 -1.59 -10.25
N ASP A 335 -6.07 -2.51 -10.84
CA ASP A 335 -6.40 -3.94 -10.83
C ASP A 335 -5.56 -4.76 -9.85
N MET A 336 -4.60 -4.13 -9.16
CA MET A 336 -3.77 -4.77 -8.13
C MET A 336 -3.85 -4.04 -6.77
N TRP A 337 -4.09 -4.82 -5.72
CA TRP A 337 -4.01 -4.31 -4.35
C TRP A 337 -2.56 -4.05 -3.98
N HIS A 338 -2.31 -2.90 -3.38
CA HIS A 338 -0.96 -2.51 -3.00
C HIS A 338 -0.96 -1.64 -1.74
N GLY A 339 0.20 -1.55 -1.10
CA GLY A 339 0.38 -0.75 0.09
C GLY A 339 1.78 -0.83 0.66
N ALA A 340 1.96 -0.32 1.88
CA ALA A 340 3.22 -0.44 2.59
C ALA A 340 3.16 -1.59 3.59
N GLY A 341 3.90 -2.67 3.33
CA GLY A 341 4.14 -3.70 4.34
C GLY A 341 5.08 -3.18 5.43
N THR A 342 5.38 -3.99 6.45
CA THR A 342 6.47 -3.72 7.40
C THR A 342 7.29 -4.99 7.57
N TRP A 343 8.59 -4.96 7.27
CA TRP A 343 9.45 -6.11 7.48
C TRP A 343 9.49 -6.53 8.94
N ALA A 344 9.68 -7.83 9.19
CA ALA A 344 9.93 -8.32 10.54
C ALA A 344 11.10 -7.52 11.19
N PRO A 345 10.98 -7.06 12.45
CA PRO A 345 12.03 -6.27 13.11
C PRO A 345 13.40 -6.96 13.13
N GLU A 346 13.38 -8.30 13.18
CA GLU A 346 14.54 -9.18 13.20
C GLU A 346 15.37 -9.06 11.92
N ASP A 347 14.73 -9.06 10.75
CA ASP A 347 15.38 -8.96 9.44
C ASP A 347 16.33 -7.76 9.37
N LYS A 348 15.84 -6.60 9.82
CA LYS A 348 16.61 -5.36 9.77
C LYS A 348 17.83 -5.43 10.68
N ARG A 349 17.75 -6.11 11.83
CA ARG A 349 18.91 -6.35 12.70
C ARG A 349 19.89 -7.29 12.00
N ASP A 350 19.40 -8.40 11.47
CA ASP A 350 20.22 -9.47 10.93
C ASP A 350 20.97 -9.00 9.67
N LEU A 351 20.29 -8.32 8.75
CA LEU A 351 20.90 -7.72 7.56
C LEU A 351 21.95 -6.65 7.88
N ARG A 352 21.77 -5.84 8.92
CA ARG A 352 22.78 -4.85 9.34
C ARG A 352 24.02 -5.51 9.93
N ASN A 353 23.84 -6.58 10.70
CA ASN A 353 24.93 -7.26 11.39
C ASN A 353 25.69 -8.21 10.45
N GLY A 354 25.01 -8.77 9.45
CA GLY A 354 25.61 -9.61 8.39
C GLY A 354 26.19 -8.82 7.22
N ALA A 355 26.02 -7.49 7.17
CA ALA A 355 26.57 -6.66 6.10
C ALA A 355 28.11 -6.59 6.16
N PRO A 356 28.82 -6.52 5.01
CA PRO A 356 30.27 -6.34 4.99
C PRO A 356 30.75 -5.08 5.72
N ASP A 357 29.97 -3.99 5.66
CA ASP A 357 30.15 -2.78 6.47
C ASP A 357 28.90 -2.51 7.33
N PRO A 358 28.88 -2.98 8.59
CA PRO A 358 27.76 -2.77 9.49
C PRO A 358 27.51 -1.29 9.85
N ILE A 359 28.53 -0.43 9.81
CA ILE A 359 28.39 1.00 10.14
C ILE A 359 27.68 1.72 8.99
N ALA A 360 28.07 1.48 7.75
CA ALA A 360 27.38 2.01 6.57
C ALA A 360 25.94 1.48 6.50
N ALA A 361 25.74 0.17 6.68
CA ALA A 361 24.41 -0.43 6.67
C ALA A 361 23.48 0.18 7.73
N ARG A 362 24.00 0.47 8.94
CA ARG A 362 23.25 1.19 9.98
C ARG A 362 22.89 2.61 9.55
N LYS A 363 23.81 3.36 8.93
CA LYS A 363 23.56 4.72 8.41
C LYS A 363 22.50 4.73 7.32
N ASP A 364 22.45 3.70 6.49
CA ASP A 364 21.44 3.58 5.43
C ASP A 364 20.07 3.19 5.97
N ALA A 365 20.05 2.21 6.88
CA ALA A 365 18.82 1.71 7.50
C ALA A 365 18.03 2.77 8.31
N ILE A 366 18.68 3.85 8.77
CA ILE A 366 18.02 4.94 9.51
C ILE A 366 17.40 6.02 8.61
N LYS A 367 17.78 6.07 7.31
CA LYS A 367 17.26 7.08 6.37
C LYS A 367 15.77 6.87 6.05
N GLY A 368 15.26 5.66 6.28
CA GLY A 368 13.88 5.29 5.99
C GLY A 368 13.61 5.19 4.48
N ARG A 369 12.39 4.79 4.12
CA ARG A 369 11.99 4.66 2.72
C ARG A 369 11.75 6.03 2.10
N VAL A 370 12.40 6.25 0.96
CA VAL A 370 12.02 7.30 0.01
C VAL A 370 11.73 6.63 -1.32
N SER A 371 10.59 6.95 -1.92
CA SER A 371 10.19 6.41 -3.22
C SER A 371 9.50 7.46 -4.08
N ILE A 372 9.39 7.18 -5.37
CA ILE A 372 8.65 7.99 -6.34
C ILE A 372 7.64 7.10 -7.06
N GLU A 373 6.44 7.64 -7.28
CA GLU A 373 5.41 7.07 -8.14
C GLU A 373 5.17 8.02 -9.32
N LEU A 374 5.16 7.48 -10.53
CA LEU A 374 4.68 8.14 -11.73
C LEU A 374 3.47 7.36 -12.24
N ARG A 375 2.36 8.04 -12.51
CA ARG A 375 1.07 7.41 -12.79
C ARG A 375 0.64 7.67 -14.22
N PHE A 376 0.27 6.61 -14.92
CA PHE A 376 -0.07 6.65 -16.33
C PHE A 376 -1.40 5.96 -16.56
N ARG A 377 -2.04 6.30 -17.67
CA ARG A 377 -3.04 5.45 -18.28
C ARG A 377 -2.42 4.80 -19.51
N ALA A 378 -2.75 3.55 -19.76
CA ALA A 378 -2.51 2.90 -21.04
C ALA A 378 -3.85 2.48 -21.62
N ARG A 379 -3.98 2.53 -22.95
CA ARG A 379 -5.16 2.01 -23.64
C ARG A 379 -4.77 1.26 -24.90
N CYS A 380 -5.49 0.19 -25.17
CA CYS A 380 -5.38 -0.58 -26.41
C CYS A 380 -6.77 -0.89 -26.96
N LYS A 381 -6.84 -1.40 -28.18
CA LYS A 381 -8.12 -1.78 -28.83
C LYS A 381 -8.26 -3.31 -28.94
N PRO A 382 -8.80 -3.98 -27.92
CA PRO A 382 -8.99 -5.44 -27.93
C PRO A 382 -9.66 -6.00 -29.19
N ARG A 383 -10.63 -5.27 -29.75
CA ARG A 383 -11.44 -5.71 -30.90
C ARG A 383 -10.71 -5.64 -32.24
N GLU A 384 -9.67 -4.82 -32.36
CA GLU A 384 -8.89 -4.68 -33.60
C GLU A 384 -7.75 -5.71 -33.66
N ARG A 385 -7.42 -6.37 -32.55
CA ARG A 385 -6.34 -7.36 -32.48
C ARG A 385 -6.79 -8.64 -31.77
N PRO A 386 -7.05 -9.73 -32.53
CA PRO A 386 -7.47 -11.01 -31.97
C PRO A 386 -6.56 -11.46 -30.81
N GLY A 387 -7.16 -11.93 -29.72
CA GLY A 387 -6.43 -12.44 -28.56
C GLY A 387 -5.97 -11.39 -27.55
N THR A 388 -6.25 -10.09 -27.75
CA THR A 388 -5.97 -9.04 -26.75
C THR A 388 -7.11 -8.97 -25.74
N PRO A 389 -6.90 -9.30 -24.47
CA PRO A 389 -7.97 -9.24 -23.48
C PRO A 389 -8.19 -7.81 -22.97
N PHE A 390 -9.44 -7.49 -22.66
CA PHE A 390 -9.83 -6.35 -21.84
C PHE A 390 -9.22 -6.44 -20.43
N SER A 391 -9.06 -5.30 -19.77
CA SER A 391 -8.74 -5.24 -18.35
C SER A 391 -9.98 -5.53 -17.49
N PRO A 392 -9.78 -6.02 -16.25
CA PRO A 392 -10.84 -6.11 -15.24
C PRO A 392 -11.56 -4.77 -15.03
N LEU A 393 -10.81 -3.67 -14.91
CA LEU A 393 -11.36 -2.32 -14.84
C LEU A 393 -12.32 -2.00 -15.99
N SER A 394 -11.87 -2.19 -17.23
CA SER A 394 -12.68 -1.87 -18.41
C SER A 394 -13.92 -2.76 -18.50
N SER A 395 -13.77 -4.04 -18.15
CA SER A 395 -14.88 -5.00 -18.14
C SER A 395 -15.94 -4.62 -17.11
N ALA A 396 -15.51 -4.20 -15.92
CA ALA A 396 -16.40 -3.74 -14.86
C ALA A 396 -17.13 -2.43 -15.24
N TYR A 397 -16.41 -1.46 -15.82
CA TYR A 397 -16.99 -0.19 -16.27
C TYR A 397 -18.02 -0.42 -17.39
N ARG A 398 -17.65 -1.17 -18.44
CA ARG A 398 -18.53 -1.50 -19.56
C ARG A 398 -19.74 -2.35 -19.15
N GLY A 399 -19.55 -3.22 -18.16
CA GLY A 399 -20.62 -4.02 -17.57
C GLY A 399 -21.55 -3.24 -16.63
N GLY A 400 -21.27 -1.96 -16.35
CA GLY A 400 -22.11 -1.10 -15.51
C GLY A 400 -22.02 -1.40 -14.00
N VAL A 401 -21.09 -2.26 -13.57
CA VAL A 401 -20.89 -2.60 -12.15
C VAL A 401 -19.82 -1.73 -11.48
N PHE A 402 -19.14 -0.88 -12.25
CA PHE A 402 -18.21 0.13 -11.75
C PHE A 402 -18.61 1.50 -12.29
N THR A 403 -19.03 2.38 -11.39
CA THR A 403 -19.54 3.72 -11.66
C THR A 403 -18.99 4.70 -10.63
N PRO A 404 -19.11 6.02 -10.80
CA PRO A 404 -18.62 6.98 -9.80
C PRO A 404 -19.14 6.74 -8.37
N ALA A 405 -20.35 6.17 -8.25
CA ALA A 405 -21.02 5.88 -6.98
C ALA A 405 -20.77 4.48 -6.42
N THR A 406 -19.99 3.63 -7.11
CA THR A 406 -19.79 2.22 -6.73
C THR A 406 -18.31 1.86 -6.70
N VAL A 407 -17.97 0.86 -5.88
CA VAL A 407 -16.74 0.08 -6.06
C VAL A 407 -17.06 -1.13 -6.93
N ARG A 408 -16.04 -1.76 -7.51
CA ARG A 408 -16.24 -3.07 -8.17
C ARG A 408 -16.87 -4.07 -7.18
N PRO A 409 -17.60 -5.09 -7.62
CA PRO A 409 -18.15 -6.09 -6.70
C PRO A 409 -17.04 -6.98 -6.14
N SER A 410 -17.05 -7.24 -4.82
CA SER A 410 -16.23 -8.30 -4.22
C SER A 410 -16.53 -9.63 -4.90
N ASP A 411 -15.50 -10.44 -5.13
CA ASP A 411 -15.61 -11.69 -5.90
C ASP A 411 -16.20 -11.54 -7.32
N GLY A 412 -16.26 -10.32 -7.84
CA GLY A 412 -16.72 -10.04 -9.20
C GLY A 412 -15.92 -10.82 -10.23
N ALA A 413 -16.60 -11.41 -11.21
CA ALA A 413 -15.99 -12.19 -12.28
C ALA A 413 -16.12 -11.48 -13.62
N TYR A 414 -15.09 -11.60 -14.47
CA TYR A 414 -14.97 -10.89 -15.73
C TYR A 414 -14.59 -11.83 -16.86
N ASP A 415 -15.32 -11.73 -17.97
CA ASP A 415 -14.91 -12.29 -19.26
C ASP A 415 -13.98 -11.27 -19.92
N LEU A 416 -12.67 -11.47 -19.73
CA LEU A 416 -11.65 -10.56 -20.25
C LEU A 416 -11.53 -10.64 -21.77
N GLU A 417 -11.98 -11.70 -22.43
CA GLU A 417 -11.96 -11.78 -23.89
C GLU A 417 -13.07 -10.92 -24.49
N ARG A 418 -14.26 -10.96 -23.89
CA ARG A 418 -15.43 -10.20 -24.37
C ARG A 418 -15.50 -8.78 -23.80
N GLY A 419 -14.85 -8.52 -22.66
CA GLY A 419 -14.85 -7.22 -21.99
C GLY A 419 -16.15 -6.94 -21.24
N HIS A 420 -16.68 -7.94 -20.54
CA HIS A 420 -17.95 -7.86 -19.81
C HIS A 420 -17.87 -8.60 -18.47
N VAL A 421 -18.83 -8.29 -17.59
CA VAL A 421 -19.02 -8.99 -16.31
C VAL A 421 -19.67 -10.34 -16.58
N VAL A 422 -19.21 -11.38 -15.88
CA VAL A 422 -19.89 -12.68 -15.86
C VAL A 422 -21.08 -12.56 -14.91
N GLN A 423 -22.29 -12.65 -15.45
CA GLN A 423 -23.50 -12.76 -14.63
C GLN A 423 -23.57 -14.17 -14.06
N ASN A 424 -23.58 -14.27 -12.72
CA ASN A 424 -23.82 -15.52 -12.02
C ASN A 424 -25.30 -15.90 -12.06
#